data_AF-A0A3D3I2B4-F1
#
_entry.id   AF-A0A3D3I2B4-F1
#
_cell.length_a   1.000
_cell.length_b   1.000
_cell.length_c   1.000
_cell.angle_alpha   90.00
_cell.angle_beta   90.00
_cell.angle_gamma   90.00
#
_symmetry.space_group_name_H-M   'P 1'
#
loop_
_entity.id
_entity.type
_entity.pdbx_description
1 polymer ?
#
loop_
_entity_poly.entity_id
_entity_poly.type
_entity_poly.pdbx_seq_one_letter_code
_entity_poly.pdbx_strand_id
1 'polypeptide(L)'
;MLDEEHEPSYKQDSSPRYESRGLAAFLAQQHGCPYVLGSATPSIETFAAAQTGSLTMLELKQRARAVNLPTIEIEDLSRLYREKKVDIIGPQLAEAMQDTLDRKLQSILFLNRRA
;
A
#
# COMPACT_ATOMS: atom_id res chain seq x y z
N MET A 1 -6.87 18.52 -4.79
CA MET A 1 -5.89 17.42 -4.86
C MET A 1 -6.20 16.47 -3.71
N LEU A 2 -6.29 15.17 -3.97
CA LEU A 2 -6.31 14.14 -2.94
C LEU A 2 -4.96 13.43 -2.97
N ASP A 3 -4.37 13.26 -1.79
CA ASP A 3 -3.14 12.49 -1.60
C ASP A 3 -3.50 11.14 -0.97
N GLU A 4 -2.71 10.11 -1.24
CA GLU A 4 -3.05 8.72 -0.88
C GLU A 4 -4.47 8.33 -1.29
N GLU A 5 -4.84 8.58 -2.55
CA GLU A 5 -6.22 8.43 -3.06
C GLU A 5 -6.85 7.04 -2.82
N HIS A 6 -6.03 6.01 -2.66
CA HIS A 6 -6.45 4.64 -2.40
C HIS A 6 -6.89 4.39 -0.95
N GLU A 7 -6.66 5.35 -0.04
CA GLU A 7 -6.91 5.20 1.39
C GLU A 7 -8.42 5.02 1.67
N PRO A 8 -8.84 3.93 2.35
CA PRO A 8 -10.25 3.68 2.66
C PRO A 8 -10.91 4.77 3.52
N SER A 9 -10.12 5.57 4.25
CA SER A 9 -10.64 6.67 5.08
C SER A 9 -11.40 7.73 4.28
N TYR A 10 -11.24 7.76 2.94
CA TYR A 10 -12.02 8.61 2.07
C TYR A 10 -13.48 8.16 1.88
N LYS A 11 -13.84 6.97 2.37
CA LYS A 11 -15.21 6.46 2.39
C LYS A 11 -15.84 6.66 3.76
N GLN A 12 -16.96 7.38 3.79
CA GLN A 12 -17.78 7.53 4.98
C GLN A 12 -18.87 6.45 5.00
N ASP A 13 -18.78 5.52 5.96
CA ASP A 13 -19.78 4.45 6.14
C ASP A 13 -21.00 4.88 6.98
N SER A 14 -20.85 5.91 7.80
CA SER A 14 -21.94 6.49 8.60
C SER A 14 -22.76 7.52 7.80
N SER A 15 -23.98 7.84 8.23
CA SER A 15 -24.84 8.79 7.49
C SER A 15 -24.43 10.24 7.76
N PRO A 16 -24.29 11.10 6.73
CA PRO A 16 -24.47 10.81 5.31
C PRO A 16 -23.30 10.02 4.71
N ARG A 17 -23.60 8.99 3.92
CA ARG A 17 -22.60 8.15 3.26
C ARG A 17 -22.11 8.79 1.97
N TYR A 18 -20.81 8.91 1.81
CA TYR A 18 -20.19 9.43 0.59
C TYR A 18 -18.77 8.88 0.41
N GLU A 19 -18.29 8.97 -0.83
CA GLU A 19 -16.90 8.74 -1.18
C GLU A 19 -16.26 10.07 -1.57
N SER A 20 -15.24 10.48 -0.83
CA SER A 20 -14.61 11.81 -0.97
C SER A 20 -14.02 12.02 -2.37
N ARG A 21 -13.56 10.95 -3.03
CA ARG A 21 -13.08 10.96 -4.43
C ARG A 21 -14.16 11.45 -5.39
N GLY A 22 -15.35 10.84 -5.33
CA GLY A 22 -16.47 11.22 -6.17
C GLY A 22 -16.94 12.65 -5.90
N LEU A 23 -17.00 13.04 -4.64
CA LEU A 23 -17.36 14.41 -4.24
C LEU A 23 -16.35 15.44 -4.78
N ALA A 24 -15.05 15.15 -4.67
CA ALA A 24 -14.01 16.04 -5.16
C ALA A 24 -14.01 16.16 -6.70
N ALA A 25 -14.27 15.08 -7.43
CA ALA A 25 -14.45 15.11 -8.88
C ALA A 25 -15.66 15.99 -9.27
N PHE A 26 -16.79 15.84 -8.57
CA PHE A 26 -17.98 16.67 -8.76
C PHE A 26 -17.68 18.16 -8.49
N LEU A 27 -17.03 18.48 -7.37
CA LEU A 27 -16.66 19.85 -7.02
C LEU A 27 -15.70 20.46 -8.04
N ALA A 28 -14.72 19.70 -8.51
CA ALA A 28 -13.79 20.14 -9.54
C ALA A 28 -14.50 20.49 -10.86
N GLN A 29 -15.48 19.68 -11.25
CA GLN A 29 -16.33 19.97 -12.41
C GLN A 29 -17.18 21.22 -12.22
N GLN A 30 -17.83 21.37 -11.05
CA GLN A 30 -18.68 22.54 -10.74
C GLN A 30 -17.90 23.86 -10.75
N HIS A 31 -16.66 23.83 -10.26
CA HIS A 31 -15.81 25.02 -10.16
C HIS A 31 -14.84 25.18 -11.33
N GLY A 32 -14.86 24.28 -12.32
CA GLY A 32 -13.98 24.32 -13.49
C GLY A 32 -12.48 24.27 -13.14
N CYS A 33 -12.10 23.54 -12.07
CA CYS A 33 -10.72 23.47 -11.61
C CYS A 33 -10.09 22.09 -11.85
N PRO A 34 -8.74 21.99 -11.92
CA PRO A 34 -8.07 20.72 -12.09
C PRO A 34 -8.33 19.75 -10.93
N TYR A 35 -8.63 18.50 -11.28
CA TYR A 35 -8.75 17.39 -10.36
C TYR A 35 -7.48 16.54 -10.40
N VAL A 36 -6.78 16.43 -9.28
CA VAL A 36 -5.49 15.73 -9.17
C VAL A 36 -5.56 14.68 -8.07
N LEU A 37 -5.18 13.45 -8.43
CA LEU A 37 -5.10 12.29 -7.55
C LEU A 37 -3.62 11.88 -7.42
N GLY A 38 -3.09 11.97 -6.21
CA GLY A 38 -1.77 11.48 -5.84
C GLY A 38 -1.88 10.13 -5.16
N SER A 39 -1.08 9.15 -5.61
CA SER A 39 -0.93 7.87 -4.93
C SER A 39 0.34 7.16 -5.41
N ALA A 40 1.06 6.52 -4.50
CA ALA A 40 2.12 5.57 -4.85
C ALA A 40 1.57 4.19 -5.22
N THR A 41 0.38 3.86 -4.72
CA THR A 41 -0.36 2.60 -4.91
C THR A 41 -1.80 2.93 -5.29
N PRO A 42 -2.07 3.41 -6.52
CA PRO A 42 -3.39 3.88 -6.92
C PRO A 42 -4.45 2.78 -6.76
N SER A 43 -5.70 3.18 -6.46
CA SER A 43 -6.81 2.24 -6.49
C SER A 43 -6.95 1.59 -7.88
N ILE A 44 -7.49 0.38 -7.94
CA ILE A 44 -7.63 -0.36 -9.21
C ILE A 44 -8.50 0.45 -10.17
N GLU A 45 -9.55 1.09 -9.65
CA GLU A 45 -10.48 1.93 -10.37
C GLU A 45 -9.79 3.16 -10.98
N THR A 46 -8.99 3.88 -10.17
CA THR A 46 -8.24 5.06 -10.64
C THR A 46 -7.18 4.65 -11.67
N PHE A 47 -6.47 3.55 -11.44
CA PHE A 47 -5.47 3.05 -12.39
C PHE A 47 -6.09 2.60 -13.71
N ALA A 48 -7.25 1.93 -13.66
CA ALA A 48 -8.00 1.55 -14.86
C ALA A 48 -8.48 2.78 -15.64
N ALA A 49 -9.05 3.78 -14.96
CA ALA A 49 -9.49 5.02 -15.60
C ALA A 49 -8.34 5.80 -16.25
N ALA A 50 -7.14 5.74 -15.67
CA ALA A 50 -5.94 6.31 -16.25
C ALA A 50 -5.49 5.54 -17.51
N GLN A 51 -5.54 4.21 -17.48
CA GLN A 51 -5.21 3.38 -18.64
C GLN A 51 -6.19 3.53 -19.81
N THR A 52 -7.48 3.75 -19.53
CA THR A 52 -8.50 3.98 -20.59
C THR A 52 -8.54 5.42 -21.09
N GLY A 53 -7.76 6.33 -20.51
CA GLY A 53 -7.69 7.75 -20.89
C GLY A 53 -8.82 8.61 -20.30
N SER A 54 -9.66 8.07 -19.41
CA SER A 54 -10.63 8.87 -18.65
C SER A 54 -9.96 9.80 -17.63
N LEU A 55 -8.76 9.43 -17.17
CA LEU A 55 -7.84 10.28 -16.40
C LEU A 55 -6.50 10.37 -17.11
N THR A 56 -5.81 11.50 -16.99
CA THR A 56 -4.44 11.66 -17.47
C THR A 56 -3.46 11.09 -16.46
N MET A 57 -2.66 10.10 -16.85
CA MET A 57 -1.61 9.54 -16.00
C MET A 57 -0.34 10.40 -16.03
N LEU A 58 0.11 10.84 -14.86
CA LEU A 58 1.37 11.56 -14.68
C LEU A 58 2.29 10.74 -13.75
N GLU A 59 3.39 10.23 -14.29
CA GLU A 59 4.29 9.33 -13.56
C GLU A 59 5.57 10.03 -13.08
N LEU A 60 5.90 9.84 -11.80
CA LEU A 60 7.20 10.20 -11.24
C LEU A 60 8.07 8.95 -11.11
N LYS A 61 8.91 8.68 -12.12
CA LYS A 61 9.74 7.46 -12.21
C LYS A 61 10.95 7.45 -11.27
N GLN A 62 11.22 8.57 -10.60
CA GLN A 62 12.36 8.74 -9.72
C GLN A 62 11.89 9.10 -8.32
N ARG A 63 12.49 8.49 -7.29
CA ARG A 63 12.24 8.84 -5.89
C ARG A 63 12.81 10.23 -5.61
N ALA A 64 12.12 11.01 -4.77
CA ALA A 64 12.57 12.34 -4.37
C ALA A 64 13.95 12.34 -3.67
N ARG A 65 14.34 11.20 -3.07
CA ARG A 65 15.67 10.97 -2.51
C ARG A 65 16.29 9.73 -3.13
N ALA A 66 17.60 9.76 -3.36
CA ALA A 66 18.40 8.59 -3.73
C ALA A 66 18.57 7.66 -2.52
N VAL A 67 17.50 6.94 -2.17
CA VAL A 67 17.51 5.92 -1.12
C VAL A 67 17.59 4.56 -1.80
N ASN A 68 18.57 3.76 -1.39
CA ASN A 68 18.66 2.36 -1.82
C ASN A 68 17.45 1.59 -1.28
N LEU A 69 16.82 0.79 -2.14
CA LEU A 69 15.76 -0.12 -1.69
C LEU A 69 16.35 -1.15 -0.72
N PRO A 70 15.57 -1.59 0.29
CA PRO A 70 16.01 -2.69 1.13
C PRO A 70 16.16 -3.96 0.30
N THR A 71 17.09 -4.83 0.70
CA THR A 71 17.15 -6.19 0.18
C THR A 71 15.90 -6.94 0.62
N ILE A 72 15.26 -7.65 -0.31
CA ILE A 72 14.08 -8.46 -0.03
C ILE A 72 14.48 -9.92 -0.17
N GLU A 73 14.21 -10.70 0.87
CA GLU A 73 14.46 -12.14 0.91
C GLU A 73 13.14 -12.90 1.05
N ILE A 74 13.00 -14.01 0.33
CA ILE A 74 11.79 -14.84 0.32
C ILE A 74 12.16 -16.22 0.85
N GLU A 75 11.61 -16.57 2.01
CA GLU A 75 11.78 -17.89 2.62
C GLU A 75 10.65 -18.84 2.19
N ASP A 76 10.98 -19.99 1.58
CA ASP A 76 10.01 -21.02 1.20
C ASP A 76 9.71 -21.97 2.36
N LEU A 77 8.65 -21.67 3.11
CA LEU A 77 8.21 -22.49 4.24
C LEU A 77 7.58 -23.83 3.82
N SER A 78 7.24 -24.04 2.53
CA SER A 78 6.53 -25.24 2.05
C SER A 78 7.31 -26.53 2.31
N ARG A 79 8.64 -26.44 2.40
CA ARG A 79 9.52 -27.57 2.76
C ARG A 79 9.36 -27.96 4.24
N LEU A 80 9.32 -26.98 5.13
CA LEU A 80 9.14 -27.16 6.58
C LEU A 80 7.74 -27.71 6.90
N TYR A 81 6.73 -27.27 6.15
CA TYR A 81 5.38 -27.85 6.18
C TYR A 81 5.35 -29.34 5.87
N ARG A 82 6.09 -29.79 4.85
CA ARG A 82 6.18 -31.21 4.49
C ARG A 82 6.87 -32.06 5.56
N GLU A 83 7.81 -31.48 6.30
CA GLU A 83 8.55 -32.15 7.37
C GLU A 83 7.83 -32.13 8.74
N LYS A 84 6.61 -31.58 8.82
CA LYS A 84 5.84 -31.40 10.08
C LYS A 84 6.57 -30.61 11.17
N LYS A 85 7.58 -29.82 10.83
CA LYS A 85 8.34 -28.94 11.74
C LYS A 85 7.85 -27.49 11.64
N VAL A 86 6.54 -27.30 11.66
CA VAL A 86 5.95 -26.00 11.31
C VAL A 86 5.86 -25.11 12.52
N ASP A 87 6.58 -24.00 12.45
CA ASP A 87 6.22 -22.78 13.18
C ASP A 87 5.80 -21.71 12.16
N ILE A 88 5.05 -20.70 12.62
CA ILE A 88 4.61 -19.55 11.79
C ILE A 88 5.82 -18.72 11.35
N ILE A 89 6.93 -18.83 12.08
CA ILE A 89 8.19 -18.14 11.83
C ILE A 89 9.21 -19.15 11.31
N GLY A 90 9.70 -18.93 10.08
CA GLY A 90 10.78 -19.72 9.52
C GLY A 90 12.14 -19.44 10.19
N PRO A 91 13.13 -20.35 10.06
CA PRO A 91 14.45 -20.17 10.64
C PRO A 91 15.15 -18.90 10.19
N GLN A 92 15.02 -18.49 8.91
CA GLN A 92 15.67 -17.27 8.41
C GLN A 92 15.04 -16.01 9.04
N LEU A 93 13.70 -15.96 9.11
CA LEU A 93 13.01 -14.86 9.77
C LEU A 93 13.33 -14.80 11.27
N ALA A 94 13.40 -15.95 11.96
CA ALA A 94 13.74 -16.02 13.38
C ALA A 94 15.14 -15.48 13.67
N GLU A 95 16.13 -15.86 12.86
CA GLU A 95 17.51 -15.37 12.98
C GLU A 95 17.59 -13.86 12.73
N ALA A 96 16.95 -13.37 11.66
CA ALA A 96 16.93 -11.95 11.33
C ALA A 96 16.26 -11.10 12.43
N MET A 97 15.19 -11.61 13.04
CA MET A 97 14.55 -10.98 14.19
C MET A 97 15.48 -10.94 15.41
N GLN A 98 16.18 -12.03 15.70
CA GLN A 98 17.12 -12.09 16.83
C GLN A 98 18.28 -11.10 16.64
N ASP A 99 18.91 -11.06 15.46
CA ASP A 99 19.97 -10.07 15.15
C ASP A 99 19.46 -8.63 15.32
N THR A 100 18.23 -8.36 14.86
CA THR A 100 17.61 -7.03 14.99
C THR A 100 17.46 -6.64 16.47
N LEU A 101 16.99 -7.55 17.31
CA LEU A 101 16.80 -7.32 18.74
C LEU A 101 18.13 -7.22 19.50
N ASP A 102 19.13 -8.04 19.15
CA ASP A 102 20.47 -8.01 19.75
C ASP A 102 21.15 -6.65 19.50
N ARG A 103 20.85 -6.04 18.35
CA ARG A 103 21.28 -4.68 17.97
C ARG A 103 20.43 -3.57 18.62
N LYS A 104 19.49 -3.92 19.51
CA LYS A 104 18.53 -3.01 20.17
C LYS A 104 17.66 -2.23 19.18
N LEU A 105 17.35 -2.83 18.04
CA LEU A 105 16.42 -2.32 17.06
C LEU A 105 15.07 -3.03 17.19
N GLN A 106 14.10 -2.62 16.36
CA GLN A 106 12.75 -3.18 16.39
C GLN A 106 12.43 -3.86 15.05
N SER A 107 11.82 -5.05 15.13
CA SER A 107 11.19 -5.73 14.00
C SER A 107 9.70 -5.42 13.97
N ILE A 108 9.15 -5.17 12.78
CA ILE A 108 7.70 -5.03 12.56
C ILE A 108 7.24 -6.27 11.79
N LEU A 109 6.30 -7.02 12.37
CA LEU A 109 5.68 -8.17 11.73
C LEU A 109 4.29 -7.80 11.24
N PHE A 110 4.07 -7.93 9.93
CA PHE A 110 2.75 -7.76 9.34
C PHE A 110 2.02 -9.10 9.31
N LEU A 111 0.87 -9.16 9.97
CA LEU A 111 -0.02 -10.30 9.97
C LEU A 111 -1.35 -9.90 9.32
N ASN A 112 -2.01 -10.85 8.67
CA ASN A 112 -3.34 -10.62 8.12
C ASN A 112 -4.31 -10.24 9.25
N ARG A 113 -5.14 -9.20 9.03
CA ARG A 113 -6.26 -8.90 9.95
C ARG A 113 -7.20 -10.11 9.98
N ARG A 114 -7.53 -10.58 11.19
CA ARG A 114 -8.68 -11.49 11.37
C ARG A 114 -9.94 -10.67 11.11
N ALA A 115 -10.75 -11.12 10.16
CA ALA A 115 -12.09 -10.59 9.93
C ALA A 115 -13.02 -10.92 11.11
#